data_AF-A0A9P9JGP6-F1
#
_entry.id   AF-A0A9P9JGP6-F1
#
_cell.length_a   1.000
_cell.length_b   1.000
_cell.length_c   1.000
_cell.angle_alpha   90.00
_cell.angle_beta   90.00
_cell.angle_gamma   90.00
#
_symmetry.space_group_name_H-M   'P 1'
#
loop_
_entity.id
_entity.type
_entity.pdbx_description
1 polymer ?
#
loop_
_entity_poly.entity_id
_entity_poly.type
_entity_poly.pdbx_seq_one_letter_code
_entity_poly.pdbx_strand_id
1 'polypeptide(L)'
;MAAEGSEPSVDMSKPDGGDKCMTKSCAQCQINIVNFSEDNIVIHELDNDGLIEFLKTSQPSWVKCQWVNVNRLSWNVIQALGQYKQLHGLVIDELMDTRNRTEAD
;
A
#
# COMPACT_ATOMS: atom_id res chain seq x y z
N MET A 1 -31.71 -6.51 -20.56
CA MET A 1 -30.78 -5.40 -20.26
C MET A 1 -30.26 -5.63 -18.86
N ALA A 2 -29.03 -6.13 -18.73
CA ALA A 2 -28.35 -6.23 -17.45
C ALA A 2 -27.83 -4.83 -17.08
N ALA A 3 -28.02 -4.42 -15.84
CA ALA A 3 -27.38 -3.25 -15.28
C ALA A 3 -25.92 -3.64 -14.96
N GLU A 4 -24.99 -3.30 -15.84
CA GLU A 4 -23.56 -3.51 -15.64
C GLU A 4 -22.93 -2.14 -15.36
N GLY A 5 -22.27 -2.01 -14.20
CA GLY A 5 -21.52 -0.78 -13.90
C GLY A 5 -21.34 -0.42 -12.42
N SER A 6 -21.44 -1.36 -11.48
CA SER A 6 -20.75 -1.20 -10.19
C SER A 6 -19.60 -2.18 -10.19
N GLU A 7 -18.43 -1.72 -10.63
CA GLU A 7 -17.21 -2.50 -10.57
C GLU A 7 -16.97 -2.96 -9.12
N PRO A 8 -16.58 -4.22 -8.90
CA PRO A 8 -16.35 -4.73 -7.56
C PRO A 8 -15.16 -3.98 -6.96
N SER A 9 -15.40 -3.31 -5.83
CA SER A 9 -14.36 -2.68 -5.02
C SER A 9 -13.22 -3.66 -4.77
N VAL A 10 -11.96 -3.22 -4.88
CA VAL A 10 -10.81 -4.09 -4.58
C VAL A 10 -10.98 -4.77 -3.22
N ASP A 11 -10.86 -6.09 -3.21
CA ASP A 11 -10.92 -6.91 -2.01
C ASP A 11 -9.50 -7.24 -1.56
N MET A 12 -8.98 -6.45 -0.64
CA MET A 12 -7.64 -6.63 -0.08
C MET A 12 -7.46 -7.97 0.66
N SER A 13 -8.54 -8.70 0.97
CA SER A 13 -8.44 -10.03 1.61
C SER A 13 -8.09 -11.13 0.61
N LYS A 14 -8.24 -10.86 -0.70
CA LYS A 14 -7.91 -11.80 -1.77
C LYS A 14 -6.53 -11.51 -2.33
N PRO A 15 -5.73 -12.55 -2.64
CA PRO A 15 -4.37 -12.39 -3.15
C PRO A 15 -4.29 -11.59 -4.46
N ASP A 16 -5.39 -11.51 -5.20
CA ASP A 16 -5.48 -10.87 -6.51
C ASP A 16 -6.39 -9.61 -6.49
N GLY A 17 -6.83 -9.15 -5.31
CA GLY A 17 -7.76 -8.01 -5.22
C GLY A 17 -9.16 -8.23 -5.79
N GLY A 18 -9.44 -9.41 -6.36
CA GLY A 18 -10.65 -9.71 -7.12
C GLY A 18 -10.46 -9.76 -8.64
N ASP A 19 -9.26 -9.41 -9.15
CA ASP A 19 -8.91 -9.45 -10.58
C ASP A 19 -7.55 -10.13 -10.83
N LYS A 20 -7.57 -11.20 -11.63
CA LYS A 20 -6.36 -11.96 -12.02
C LYS A 20 -5.32 -11.13 -12.78
N CYS A 21 -5.66 -9.93 -13.27
CA CYS A 21 -4.70 -9.03 -13.90
C CYS A 21 -3.75 -8.37 -12.88
N MET A 22 -4.21 -8.19 -11.63
CA MET A 22 -3.47 -7.47 -10.58
C MET A 22 -2.19 -8.20 -10.11
N THR A 23 -2.20 -9.54 -10.16
CA THR A 23 -1.03 -10.38 -9.85
C THR A 23 0.15 -10.19 -10.79
N LYS A 24 -0.02 -9.50 -11.93
CA LYS A 24 1.05 -9.34 -12.93
C LYS A 24 1.99 -8.17 -12.67
N SER A 25 1.74 -7.33 -11.67
CA SER A 25 2.63 -6.22 -11.30
C SER A 25 3.75 -6.65 -10.33
N CYS A 26 4.61 -7.57 -10.77
CA CYS A 26 5.82 -7.98 -10.03
C CYS A 26 6.95 -6.94 -10.18
N ALA A 27 6.69 -5.68 -9.82
CA ALA A 27 7.74 -4.67 -9.77
C ALA A 27 8.53 -4.81 -8.46
N GLN A 28 9.87 -4.86 -8.57
CA GLN A 28 10.72 -4.62 -7.41
C GLN A 28 10.58 -3.16 -6.98
N CYS A 29 10.21 -2.98 -5.72
CA CYS A 29 10.03 -1.69 -5.07
C CYS A 29 11.25 -1.38 -4.20
N GLN A 30 11.64 -0.10 -4.17
CA GLN A 30 12.53 0.43 -3.14
C GLN A 30 11.68 1.22 -2.16
N ILE A 31 11.71 0.84 -0.89
CA ILE A 31 10.81 1.37 0.13
C ILE A 31 11.64 2.02 1.23
N ASN A 32 11.29 3.26 1.58
CA ASN A 32 11.89 3.98 2.69
C ASN A 32 10.83 4.25 3.75
N ILE A 33 11.05 3.73 4.96
CA ILE A 33 10.22 4.03 6.13
C ILE A 33 11.01 4.96 7.05
N VAL A 34 10.48 6.15 7.28
CA VAL A 34 11.03 7.12 8.21
C VAL A 34 10.12 7.20 9.42
N ASN A 35 10.57 6.65 10.54
CA ASN A 35 9.90 6.76 11.84
C ASN A 35 10.50 7.92 12.60
N PHE A 36 9.68 8.87 13.03
CA PHE A 36 10.17 10.04 13.74
C PHE A 36 9.29 10.51 14.89
N SER A 37 9.95 11.20 15.81
CA SER A 37 9.40 11.99 16.92
C SER A 37 10.21 13.28 17.04
N GLU A 38 9.92 14.10 18.05
CA GLU A 38 10.69 15.32 18.33
C GLU A 38 12.18 15.01 18.61
N ASP A 39 12.45 13.89 19.29
CA ASP A 39 13.80 13.55 19.78
C ASP A 39 14.53 12.51 18.92
N ASN A 40 13.85 11.82 17.99
CA ASN A 40 14.43 10.68 17.30
C ASN A 40 13.94 10.54 15.85
N ILE A 41 14.85 10.15 14.95
CA ILE A 41 14.55 9.82 13.56
C ILE A 41 15.28 8.52 13.22
N VAL A 42 14.53 7.54 12.73
CA VAL A 42 15.06 6.25 12.26
C VAL A 42 14.57 6.00 10.84
N ILE A 43 15.51 5.67 9.96
CA ILE A 43 15.25 5.38 8.54
C ILE A 43 15.50 3.89 8.29
N HIS A 44 14.55 3.24 7.63
CA HIS A 44 14.67 1.86 7.18
C HIS A 44 14.55 1.83 5.65
N GLU A 45 15.54 1.26 4.99
CA GLU A 45 15.49 0.98 3.55
C GLU A 45 15.14 -0.50 3.37
N LEU A 46 14.05 -0.79 2.65
CA LEU A 46 13.45 -2.11 2.52
C LEU A 46 13.12 -2.41 1.05
N ASP A 47 13.04 -3.70 0.73
CA ASP A 47 12.40 -4.20 -0.48
C ASP A 47 10.96 -4.67 -0.16
N ASN A 48 10.29 -5.28 -1.14
CA ASN A 48 8.89 -5.72 -0.98
C ASN A 48 8.73 -6.70 0.20
N ASP A 49 9.63 -7.68 0.32
CA ASP A 49 9.55 -8.71 1.37
C ASP A 49 9.91 -8.13 2.73
N GLY A 50 10.96 -7.30 2.79
CA GLY A 50 11.38 -6.59 3.99
C GLY A 50 10.28 -5.69 4.55
N LEU A 51 9.49 -5.03 3.69
CA LEU A 51 8.31 -4.29 4.11
C LEU A 51 7.25 -5.21 4.73
N ILE A 52 6.92 -6.32 4.07
CA ILE A 52 5.90 -7.26 4.58
C ILE A 52 6.31 -7.81 5.96
N GLU A 53 7.58 -8.09 6.17
CA GLU A 53 8.10 -8.50 7.48
C GLU A 53 8.07 -7.35 8.49
N PHE A 54 8.48 -6.15 8.08
CA PHE A 54 8.49 -4.96 8.95
C PHE A 54 7.10 -4.66 9.51
N LEU A 55 6.05 -4.75 8.68
CA LEU A 55 4.66 -4.46 9.07
C LEU A 55 4.08 -5.46 10.07
N LYS A 56 4.66 -6.66 10.22
CA LYS A 56 4.25 -7.64 11.26
C LYS A 56 4.67 -7.20 12.65
N THR A 57 5.69 -6.35 12.75
CA THR A 57 6.19 -5.83 14.02
C THR A 57 5.36 -4.63 14.44
N SER A 58 4.95 -4.58 15.71
CA SER A 58 4.24 -3.41 16.23
C SER A 58 5.15 -2.18 16.19
N GLN A 59 4.56 -1.04 15.79
CA GLN A 59 5.27 0.23 15.77
C GLN A 59 5.76 0.58 17.19
N PRO A 60 7.04 0.98 17.36
CA PRO A 60 7.55 1.38 18.67
C PRO A 60 6.79 2.58 19.23
N SER A 61 6.58 2.61 20.55
CA SER A 61 5.77 3.63 21.23
C SER A 61 6.31 5.06 21.16
N TRP A 62 7.61 5.22 20.88
CA TRP A 62 8.24 6.53 20.72
C TRP A 62 7.90 7.19 19.39
N VAL A 63 7.54 6.41 18.36
CA VAL A 63 7.28 6.94 17.02
C VAL A 63 5.97 7.71 17.04
N LYS A 64 6.03 9.00 16.69
CA LYS A 64 4.85 9.86 16.59
C LYS A 64 4.30 9.92 15.18
N CYS A 65 5.18 9.86 14.19
CA CYS A 65 4.81 9.84 12.78
C CYS A 65 5.69 8.83 12.03
N GLN A 66 5.08 8.17 11.05
CA GLN A 66 5.75 7.24 10.15
C GLN A 66 5.47 7.68 8.73
N TRP A 67 6.51 8.09 8.02
CA TRP A 67 6.44 8.37 6.59
C TRP A 67 6.91 7.13 5.81
N VAL A 68 6.09 6.69 4.85
CA VAL A 68 6.39 5.55 3.99
C VAL A 68 6.47 6.05 2.55
N ASN A 69 7.64 5.93 1.95
CA ASN A 69 7.86 6.21 0.53
C ASN A 69 8.07 4.88 -0.22
N VAL A 70 7.31 4.67 -1.30
CA VAL A 70 7.40 3.48 -2.13
C VAL A 70 7.75 3.89 -3.55
N ASN A 71 8.96 3.53 -4.01
CA ASN A 71 9.36 3.76 -5.39
C ASN A 71 8.89 2.59 -6.26
N ARG A 72 8.05 2.92 -7.26
CA ARG A 72 7.28 1.99 -8.10
C ARG A 72 6.19 1.27 -7.30
N LEU A 73 5.06 1.02 -7.95
CA LEU A 73 3.92 0.36 -7.33
C LEU A 73 3.90 -1.13 -7.71
N SER A 74 3.80 -1.99 -6.70
CA SER A 74 3.56 -3.42 -6.85
C SER A 74 2.36 -3.84 -6.00
N TRP A 75 1.53 -4.74 -6.52
CA TRP A 75 0.32 -5.19 -5.84
C TRP A 75 0.60 -5.74 -4.44
N ASN A 76 1.66 -6.51 -4.22
CA ASN A 76 1.94 -7.09 -2.91
C ASN A 76 2.24 -6.01 -1.84
N VAL A 77 2.94 -4.94 -2.22
CA VAL A 77 3.24 -3.80 -1.36
C VAL A 77 1.98 -3.02 -1.05
N ILE A 78 1.15 -2.75 -2.06
CA ILE A 78 -0.10 -2.00 -1.87
C ILE A 78 -1.08 -2.79 -1.01
N GLN A 79 -1.25 -4.09 -1.26
CA GLN A 79 -2.10 -4.95 -0.45
C GLN A 79 -1.61 -4.99 1.01
N ALA A 80 -0.31 -5.14 1.24
CA ALA A 80 0.26 -5.17 2.58
C ALA A 80 0.04 -3.84 3.34
N LEU A 81 0.29 -2.70 2.69
CA LEU A 81 0.07 -1.38 3.29
C LEU A 81 -1.41 -1.08 3.50
N GLY A 82 -2.26 -1.45 2.54
CA GLY A 82 -3.71 -1.27 2.63
C GLY A 82 -4.31 -2.05 3.79
N GLN A 83 -3.89 -3.29 3.99
CA GLN A 83 -4.29 -4.09 5.16
C GLN A 83 -3.74 -3.49 6.47
N TYR A 84 -2.46 -3.12 6.52
CA TYR A 84 -1.82 -2.59 7.72
C TYR A 84 -2.41 -1.25 8.19
N LYS A 85 -2.68 -0.33 7.25
CA LYS A 85 -3.27 0.99 7.52
C LYS A 85 -4.79 0.99 7.47
N GLN A 86 -5.42 -0.15 7.18
CA GLN A 86 -6.88 -0.31 7.05
C GLN A 86 -7.49 0.68 6.04
N LEU A 87 -6.84 0.83 4.89
CA LEU A 87 -7.32 1.71 3.83
C LEU A 87 -8.62 1.16 3.22
N HIS A 88 -9.50 2.03 2.77
CA HIS A 88 -10.73 1.58 2.11
C HIS A 88 -10.43 1.07 0.69
N GLY A 89 -11.17 0.08 0.20
CA GLY A 89 -10.96 -0.51 -1.13
C GLY A 89 -10.97 0.52 -2.27
N LEU A 90 -11.86 1.52 -2.20
CA LEU A 90 -11.92 2.62 -3.18
C LEU A 90 -10.63 3.45 -3.26
N VAL A 91 -9.94 3.66 -2.14
CA VAL A 91 -8.65 4.37 -2.11
C VAL A 91 -7.57 3.53 -2.80
N ILE A 92 -7.66 2.21 -2.69
CA ILE A 92 -6.75 1.29 -3.39
C ILE A 92 -7.04 1.28 -4.89
N ASP A 93 -8.31 1.27 -5.29
CA ASP A 93 -8.72 1.35 -6.70
C ASP A 93 -8.19 2.64 -7.34
N GLU A 94 -8.32 3.78 -6.66
CA GLU A 94 -7.78 5.06 -7.12
C GLU A 94 -6.24 5.04 -7.22
N LEU A 95 -5.54 4.44 -6.25
CA LEU A 95 -4.08 4.30 -6.28
C LEU A 95 -3.60 3.43 -7.45
N MET A 96 -4.37 2.41 -7.84
CA MET A 96 -4.07 1.52 -8.96
C MET A 96 -4.37 2.15 -10.32
N ASP A 97 -5.32 3.08 -10.36
CA ASP A 97 -5.61 3.86 -11.56
C ASP A 97 -4.54 4.94 -11.79
N THR A 98 -3.34 4.48 -12.14
CA THR A 98 -2.18 5.31 -12.53
C THR A 98 -2.42 6.20 -13.76
N ARG A 99 -3.61 6.14 -14.37
CA ARG A 99 -4.05 7.02 -15.46
C ARG A 99 -4.94 8.16 -14.97
N ASN A 100 -5.37 8.17 -13.71
CA ASN A 100 -6.23 9.21 -13.19
C ASN A 100 -5.44 10.38 -12.58
N ARG A 101 -6.03 11.56 -12.74
CA ARG A 101 -5.48 12.90 -12.53
C ARG A 101 -5.10 13.13 -11.06
N THR A 102 -4.14 14.01 -10.79
CA THR A 102 -3.85 14.49 -9.42
C THR A 102 -5.12 15.03 -8.77
N GLU A 103 -5.63 14.32 -7.77
CA GLU A 103 -6.71 14.78 -6.89
C GLU A 103 -6.13 14.94 -5.47
N ALA A 104 -6.57 15.98 -4.77
CA ALA A 104 -6.25 16.23 -3.38
C ALA A 104 -7.58 16.37 -2.65
N ASP A 105 -7.88 15.42 -1.76
CA ASP A 105 -9.05 15.46 -0.86
C ASP A 105 -8.76 16.34 0.38
#